data_AF-A2Y3J6-F1
#
_entry.id   AF-A2Y3J6-F1
#
_cell.length_a   1.000
_cell.length_b   1.000
_cell.length_c   1.000
_cell.angle_alpha   90.00
_cell.angle_beta   90.00
_cell.angle_gamma   90.00
#
_symmetry.space_group_name_H-M   'P 1'
#
loop_
_entity.id
_entity.type
_entity.pdbx_description
1 polymer ?
#
loop_
_entity_poly.entity_id
_entity_poly.type
_entity_poly.pdbx_seq_one_letter_code
_entity_poly.pdbx_strand_id
1 'polypeptide(L)'
;MAEARREAEQVMFGAIDAVLAKTGVRARDIGVVVVNCSLFNPTPSLSAMIVNHYKLRGNVATYNLGGMGCSAGLISIDLAKQLLQV
;
A
#
# COMPACT_ATOMS: atom_id res chain seq x y z
N MET A 1 7.14 -18.79 -3.14
CA MET A 1 7.16 -17.39 -3.65
C MET A 1 5.88 -17.04 -4.38
N ALA A 2 5.48 -17.80 -5.42
CA ALA A 2 4.25 -17.52 -6.18
C ALA A 2 2.98 -17.54 -5.32
N GLU A 3 2.81 -18.55 -4.45
CA GLU A 3 1.63 -18.63 -3.58
C GLU A 3 1.56 -17.49 -2.56
N ALA A 4 2.66 -17.20 -1.85
CA ALA A 4 2.73 -16.06 -0.92
C ALA A 4 2.41 -14.73 -1.61
N ARG A 5 2.84 -14.56 -2.87
CA ARG A 5 2.49 -13.41 -3.69
C ARG A 5 0.99 -13.38 -3.99
N ARG A 6 0.41 -14.51 -4.42
CA ARG A 6 -1.02 -14.62 -4.73
C ARG A 6 -1.90 -14.33 -3.51
N GLU A 7 -1.53 -14.87 -2.36
CA GLU A 7 -2.21 -14.61 -1.09
C GLU A 7 -2.13 -13.14 -0.70
N ALA A 8 -0.94 -12.53 -0.78
CA ALA A 8 -0.76 -11.10 -0.49
C ALA A 8 -1.60 -10.22 -1.43
N GLU A 9 -1.60 -10.52 -2.74
CA GLU A 9 -2.43 -9.83 -3.73
C GLU A 9 -3.92 -9.95 -3.40
N GLN A 10 -4.42 -11.15 -3.13
CA GLN A 10 -5.83 -11.37 -2.79
C GLN A 10 -6.26 -10.58 -1.55
N VAL A 11 -5.47 -10.63 -0.47
CA VAL A 11 -5.80 -9.94 0.78
C VAL A 11 -5.70 -8.43 0.63
N MET A 12 -4.61 -7.94 0.04
CA MET A 12 -4.38 -6.50 -0.12
C MET A 12 -5.40 -5.87 -1.07
N PHE A 13 -5.64 -6.48 -2.22
CA PHE A 13 -6.59 -5.92 -3.21
C PHE A 13 -8.02 -5.98 -2.68
N GLY A 14 -8.43 -7.07 -2.02
CA GLY A 14 -9.75 -7.12 -1.39
C GLY A 14 -9.97 -6.02 -0.33
N ALA A 15 -8.95 -5.74 0.49
CA ALA A 15 -9.02 -4.67 1.48
C ALA A 15 -9.08 -3.27 0.84
N ILE A 16 -8.29 -3.04 -0.21
CA ILE A 16 -8.27 -1.77 -0.95
C ILE A 16 -9.61 -1.55 -1.68
N ASP A 17 -10.15 -2.58 -2.35
CA ASP A 17 -11.43 -2.52 -3.04
C ASP A 17 -12.56 -2.13 -2.08
N ALA A 18 -12.60 -2.73 -0.89
CA ALA A 18 -13.59 -2.43 0.13
C ALA A 18 -13.53 -0.96 0.59
N VAL A 19 -12.34 -0.38 0.78
CA VAL A 19 -12.22 1.01 1.21
C VAL A 19 -12.52 2.00 0.08
N LEU A 20 -12.09 1.70 -1.16
CA LEU A 20 -12.40 2.55 -2.32
C LEU A 20 -13.91 2.55 -2.60
N ALA A 21 -14.56 1.38 -2.54
CA ALA A 21 -16.01 1.27 -2.68
C ALA A 21 -16.76 2.04 -1.58
N LYS A 22 -16.28 1.99 -0.33
CA LYS A 22 -16.90 2.68 0.80
C LYS A 22 -16.71 4.20 0.76
N THR A 23 -15.58 4.68 0.27
CA THR A 23 -15.21 6.11 0.31
C THR A 23 -15.56 6.86 -0.98
N GLY A 24 -15.71 6.15 -2.10
CA GLY A 24 -15.89 6.76 -3.43
C GLY A 24 -14.63 7.46 -3.96
N VAL A 25 -13.50 7.36 -3.27
CA VAL A 25 -12.21 7.93 -3.71
C VAL A 25 -11.78 7.23 -4.98
N ARG A 26 -11.48 8.00 -6.02
CA ARG A 26 -10.98 7.42 -7.28
C ARG A 26 -9.50 7.10 -7.12
N ALA A 27 -9.06 5.98 -7.67
CA ALA A 27 -7.65 5.57 -7.66
C ALA A 27 -6.70 6.69 -8.13
N ARG A 28 -7.10 7.49 -9.13
CA ARG A 28 -6.31 8.63 -9.64
C ARG A 28 -6.07 9.75 -8.63
N ASP A 29 -6.92 9.89 -7.61
CA ASP A 29 -6.86 10.96 -6.60
C ASP A 29 -5.89 10.59 -5.46
N ILE A 30 -5.43 9.34 -5.41
CA ILE A 30 -4.48 8.86 -4.40
C ILE A 30 -3.09 9.39 -4.72
N GLY A 31 -2.55 10.19 -3.80
CA GLY A 31 -1.23 10.81 -3.95
C GLY A 31 -0.08 10.06 -3.29
N VAL A 32 -0.38 9.23 -2.28
CA VAL A 32 0.62 8.54 -1.45
C VAL A 32 0.14 7.11 -1.19
N VAL A 33 1.05 6.14 -1.31
CA VAL A 33 0.83 4.74 -0.93
C VAL A 33 1.91 4.32 0.07
N VAL A 34 1.49 3.99 1.29
CA VAL A 34 2.37 3.41 2.32
C VAL A 34 1.96 1.96 2.52
N VAL A 35 2.89 1.04 2.25
CA VAL A 35 2.71 -0.39 2.50
C VAL A 35 3.63 -0.79 3.64
N ASN A 36 3.10 -1.53 4.61
CA ASN A 36 3.91 -2.22 5.60
C ASN A 36 3.89 -3.72 5.31
N CYS A 37 5.07 -4.33 5.25
CA CYS A 37 5.21 -5.79 5.27
C CYS A 37 6.57 -6.18 5.85
N SER A 38 6.54 -6.77 7.04
CA SER A 38 7.77 -7.18 7.74
C SER A 38 8.32 -8.52 7.26
N LEU A 39 7.49 -9.38 6.66
CA LEU A 39 7.84 -10.77 6.35
C LEU A 39 8.03 -11.03 4.86
N PHE A 40 7.50 -10.17 3.99
CA PHE A 40 7.46 -10.41 2.56
C PHE A 40 7.79 -9.14 1.77
N ASN A 41 9.03 -9.09 1.25
CA ASN A 41 9.54 -7.97 0.45
C ASN A 41 9.96 -8.48 -0.95
N PRO A 42 8.99 -8.80 -1.81
CA PRO A 42 9.27 -9.30 -3.16
C PRO A 42 9.81 -8.18 -4.08
N THR A 43 10.38 -8.60 -5.22
CA THR A 43 10.62 -7.72 -6.37
C THR A 43 9.73 -8.21 -7.52
N PRO A 44 8.84 -7.39 -8.08
CA PRO A 44 8.52 -5.99 -7.72
C PRO A 44 7.90 -5.86 -6.31
N SER A 45 8.06 -4.69 -5.68
CA SER A 45 7.56 -4.43 -4.32
C SER A 45 6.03 -4.48 -4.23
N LEU A 46 5.50 -4.72 -3.03
CA LEU A 46 4.06 -4.71 -2.78
C LEU A 46 3.42 -3.35 -3.11
N SER A 47 4.11 -2.24 -2.82
CA SER A 47 3.67 -0.91 -3.23
C SER A 47 3.59 -0.75 -4.75
N ALA A 48 4.59 -1.27 -5.49
CA ALA A 48 4.58 -1.23 -6.96
C ALA A 48 3.46 -2.08 -7.55
N MET A 49 3.14 -3.22 -6.91
CA MET A 49 2.02 -4.07 -7.30
C MET A 49 0.68 -3.34 -7.15
N ILE A 50 0.45 -2.62 -6.04
CA ILE A 50 -0.74 -1.78 -5.85
C ILE A 50 -0.83 -0.72 -6.94
N VAL A 51 0.24 0.05 -7.15
CA VAL A 51 0.28 1.12 -8.17
C VAL A 51 -0.12 0.59 -9.55
N ASN A 52 0.47 -0.54 -9.96
CA ASN A 52 0.21 -1.12 -11.26
C ASN A 52 -1.18 -1.76 -11.37
N HIS A 53 -1.70 -2.36 -10.30
CA HIS A 53 -3.02 -2.98 -10.29
C HIS A 53 -4.13 -1.93 -10.42
N TYR A 54 -4.08 -0.88 -9.59
CA TYR A 54 -5.10 0.18 -9.54
C TYR A 54 -4.89 1.32 -10.54
N LYS A 55 -3.83 1.25 -11.35
CA LYS A 55 -3.47 2.30 -12.32
C LYS A 55 -3.42 3.68 -11.66
N LEU A 56 -2.72 3.74 -10.52
CA LEU A 56 -2.49 5.01 -9.82
C LEU A 56 -1.72 5.99 -10.71
N ARG A 57 -1.81 7.28 -10.38
CA ARG A 57 -1.12 8.35 -11.13
C ARG A 57 0.40 8.15 -11.11
N GLY A 58 1.08 8.56 -12.19
CA GLY A 58 2.52 8.34 -12.34
C GLY A 58 3.41 9.08 -11.33
N ASN A 59 2.90 10.13 -10.69
CA ASN A 59 3.58 10.90 -9.64
C ASN A 59 3.11 10.51 -8.22
N VAL A 60 2.61 9.29 -8.04
CA VAL A 60 2.28 8.76 -6.70
C VAL A 60 3.57 8.53 -5.90
N ALA A 61 3.62 9.02 -4.66
CA ALA A 61 4.70 8.71 -3.75
C ALA A 61 4.46 7.32 -3.15
N THR A 62 5.46 6.44 -3.16
CA THR A 62 5.30 5.08 -2.62
C THR A 62 6.37 4.76 -1.58
N TYR A 63 5.95 4.12 -0.49
CA TYR A 63 6.80 3.70 0.62
C TYR A 63 6.51 2.23 0.94
N ASN A 64 7.54 1.42 1.09
CA ASN A 64 7.43 0.01 1.48
C ASN A 64 8.25 -0.22 2.75
N LEU A 65 7.57 -0.20 3.90
CA LEU A 65 8.16 -0.32 5.23
C LEU A 65 8.33 -1.79 5.61
N GLY A 66 9.51 -2.14 6.11
CA GLY A 66 9.83 -3.46 6.65
C GLY A 66 10.57 -3.35 7.98
N GLY A 67 10.63 -4.46 8.74
CA GLY A 67 11.46 -4.56 9.96
C GLY A 67 10.89 -3.93 11.24
N MET A 68 9.74 -3.26 11.19
CA MET A 68 9.16 -2.59 12.36
C MET A 68 8.27 -3.49 13.23
N GLY A 69 7.96 -4.71 12.78
CA GLY A 69 7.15 -5.65 13.54
C GLY A 69 5.74 -5.12 13.85
N CYS A 70 5.26 -5.34 15.08
CA CYS A 70 3.89 -4.98 15.49
C CYS A 70 3.64 -3.46 15.54
N SER A 71 4.68 -2.62 15.59
CA SER A 71 4.53 -1.16 15.59
C SER A 71 4.36 -0.57 14.18
N ALA A 72 4.52 -1.38 13.13
CA ALA A 72 4.49 -0.93 11.74
C ALA A 72 3.20 -0.19 11.37
N GLY A 73 2.05 -0.56 11.97
CA GLY A 73 0.78 0.11 11.73
C GLY A 73 0.79 1.58 12.17
N LEU A 74 1.17 1.83 13.42
CA LEU A 74 1.24 3.20 13.96
C LEU A 74 2.28 4.05 13.22
N ILE A 75 3.42 3.45 12.86
CA ILE A 75 4.48 4.14 12.13
C ILE A 75 4.02 4.50 10.71
N SER A 76 3.27 3.62 10.05
CA SER A 76 2.69 3.92 8.73
C SER A 76 1.71 5.09 8.81
N ILE A 77 0.92 5.18 9.88
CA ILE A 77 -0.03 6.27 10.12
C ILE A 77 0.71 7.58 10.41
N ASP A 78 1.75 7.55 11.26
CA ASP A 78 2.55 8.73 11.57
C ASP A 78 3.26 9.27 10.32
N LEU A 79 3.86 8.38 9.51
CA LEU A 79 4.43 8.75 8.22
C LEU A 79 3.38 9.39 7.30
N ALA A 80 2.20 8.77 7.17
CA ALA A 80 1.12 9.33 6.37
C ALA A 80 0.70 10.73 6.86
N LYS A 81 0.64 10.94 8.19
CA LYS A 81 0.38 12.25 8.79
C LYS A 81 1.44 13.26 8.38
N GLN A 82 2.72 12.94 8.49
CA GLN A 82 3.81 13.84 8.08
C GLN A 82 3.78 14.17 6.58
N LEU A 83 3.45 13.20 5.73
CA LEU A 83 3.34 13.40 4.28
C LEU A 83 2.13 14.23 3.86
N LEU A 84 1.08 14.27 4.69
CA LEU A 84 -0.12 15.07 4.46
C LEU A 84 -0.05 16.47 5.05
N GLN A 85 0.99 16.79 5.82
CA GLN A 85 1.21 18.15 6.31
C GLN A 85 1.59 19.06 5.13
N VAL A 86 0.73 20.06 4.90
CA VAL A 86 0.91 21.18 3.97
C VAL A 86 1.19 22.46 4.72
#